data_AF-A0A084SXU7-F1
#
_entry.id   AF-A0A084SXU7-F1
#
_cell.length_a   1.000
_cell.length_b   1.000
_cell.length_c   1.000
_cell.angle_alpha   90.00
_cell.angle_beta   90.00
_cell.angle_gamma   90.00
#
_symmetry.space_group_name_H-M   'P 1'
#
loop_
_entity.id
_entity.type
_entity.pdbx_description
1 polymer ?
#
loop_
_entity_poly.entity_id
_entity_poly.type
_entity_poly.pdbx_seq_one_letter_code
_entity_poly.pdbx_strand_id
1 'polypeptide(L)'
;MRGFFLLFVIFAADTVRAEPDTFGLGTGKDGYLRIDSGSRIVNRYVRLTADAAVGASELSVSDITGFAAGDLVLVHQSTGIAGPDSGNQRPVALAGGRVGRIEYARVASVSPGVLRLSAPLLYAHTGNLSQVVWVPEYTELEVRSGATLRAAPWEGGLGGILAVMVSGRLRNDGLITVDGAGFRGGAFFSHGNLNSCTDLDEPADRGGAYKGEGLVAGRFGTASGRGNLANGAGGGICHNSGGGGGGHGGLGGKGGRSAPADGEQDVGGMGGAPVVYLPYEYLVFGGGGGAGEGNNEEGSSGGAGGGLMLLRATEVRGVGRFSATGATPPPTPGDDGAGGGGAGGAISIRTVEEMECGAVEARGGAGGDNSEFVFPLAPGGGGAGGVVFLQGESITCSRSVLAGAPGRMATDGGTHGAGPDSVDAGTALGTAQVLSTPFSHPASPVLTLPVDGSTVVGPGLRIEGQARAGVPRVLLFFDGVLLSSVDTGADGRFSYDVLGDLPPGLHELRASAESLGVHSPPSAPVSFTAVDQVGDGGTPDAGTTADGGTLDAGTSGEGSGGGQLPDVLEPLVLAVGCGCGSAPGAGLWTGALLLAAVAMRRRRQP
;
A
#
# COMPACT_ATOMS: atom_id res chain seq x y z
N MET A 1 -35.77 32.17 -49.88
CA MET A 1 -35.39 32.01 -48.46
C MET A 1 -35.24 30.52 -48.19
N ARG A 2 -34.00 30.03 -48.08
CA ARG A 2 -33.71 28.62 -47.70
C ARG A 2 -33.44 28.61 -46.20
N GLY A 3 -34.31 27.97 -45.43
CA GLY A 3 -34.18 27.84 -43.98
C GLY A 3 -33.09 26.84 -43.62
N PHE A 4 -32.10 27.29 -42.85
CA PHE A 4 -31.06 26.45 -42.26
C PHE A 4 -31.63 25.86 -40.97
N PHE A 5 -31.86 24.55 -40.93
CA PHE A 5 -32.17 23.84 -39.69
C PHE A 5 -30.86 23.68 -38.91
N LEU A 6 -30.71 24.45 -37.83
CA LEU A 6 -29.62 24.27 -36.88
C LEU A 6 -29.96 23.05 -36.01
N LEU A 7 -29.32 21.91 -36.29
CA LEU A 7 -29.37 20.73 -35.44
C LEU A 7 -28.50 21.02 -34.20
N PHE A 8 -29.13 21.37 -33.08
CA PHE A 8 -28.46 21.38 -31.77
C PHE A 8 -28.19 19.92 -31.38
N VAL A 9 -26.98 19.44 -31.66
CA VAL A 9 -26.44 18.24 -31.03
C VAL A 9 -26.08 18.63 -29.60
N ILE A 10 -26.97 18.30 -28.66
CA ILE A 10 -26.66 18.35 -27.24
C ILE A 10 -25.64 17.21 -27.01
N PHE A 11 -24.37 17.57 -26.85
CA PHE A 11 -23.40 16.67 -26.24
C PHE A 11 -23.88 16.46 -24.81
N ALA A 12 -24.46 15.30 -24.51
CA ALA A 12 -24.48 14.81 -23.14
C ALA A 12 -23.02 14.72 -22.72
N ALA A 13 -22.58 15.61 -21.83
CA ALA A 13 -21.30 15.44 -21.18
C ALA A 13 -21.37 14.11 -20.45
N ASP A 14 -20.61 13.11 -20.92
CA ASP A 14 -20.41 11.89 -20.16
C ASP A 14 -19.93 12.31 -18.77
N THR A 15 -20.73 12.03 -17.75
CA THR A 15 -20.31 12.21 -16.37
C THR A 15 -19.05 11.39 -16.18
N VAL A 16 -17.97 12.08 -15.85
CA VAL A 16 -16.64 11.51 -15.66
C VAL A 16 -16.68 10.74 -14.33
N ARG A 17 -16.73 9.41 -14.40
CA ARG A 17 -17.00 8.49 -13.27
C ARG A 17 -15.71 7.94 -12.71
N ALA A 18 -15.49 7.97 -11.39
CA ALA A 18 -14.31 7.30 -10.85
C ALA A 18 -14.34 5.80 -11.16
N GLU A 19 -13.22 5.20 -11.56
CA GLU A 19 -13.14 3.78 -11.95
C GLU A 19 -12.53 2.99 -10.80
N PRO A 20 -13.35 2.20 -10.10
CA PRO A 20 -12.86 1.21 -9.18
C PRO A 20 -12.07 0.12 -9.92
N ASP A 21 -11.29 -0.69 -9.19
CA ASP A 21 -10.59 -1.84 -9.79
C ASP A 21 -11.58 -2.92 -10.27
N THR A 22 -12.03 -2.77 -11.52
CA THR A 22 -12.92 -3.67 -12.27
C THR A 22 -12.18 -4.41 -13.39
N PHE A 23 -10.85 -4.34 -13.42
CA PHE A 23 -10.03 -4.80 -14.55
C PHE A 23 -9.81 -6.32 -14.57
N GLY A 24 -10.08 -7.01 -13.46
CA GLY A 24 -9.97 -8.46 -13.35
C GLY A 24 -8.60 -8.99 -13.74
N LEU A 25 -8.58 -9.83 -14.77
CA LEU A 25 -7.37 -10.45 -15.33
C LEU A 25 -6.81 -9.68 -16.54
N GLY A 26 -7.29 -8.47 -16.79
CA GLY A 26 -6.96 -7.69 -17.97
C GLY A 26 -7.67 -8.17 -19.23
N THR A 27 -7.46 -7.43 -20.31
CA THR A 27 -8.11 -7.61 -21.62
C THR A 27 -7.35 -8.56 -22.56
N GLY A 28 -6.12 -8.93 -22.23
CA GLY A 28 -5.25 -9.70 -23.12
C GLY A 28 -4.73 -8.92 -24.34
N LYS A 29 -4.91 -7.58 -24.37
CA LYS A 29 -4.58 -6.74 -25.54
C LYS A 29 -3.12 -6.81 -25.97
N ASP A 30 -2.20 -7.14 -25.06
CA ASP A 30 -0.76 -7.20 -25.33
C ASP A 30 -0.30 -8.59 -25.81
N GLY A 31 -1.27 -9.50 -26.06
CA GLY A 31 -1.05 -10.78 -26.73
C GLY A 31 -0.27 -11.80 -25.91
N TYR A 32 0.34 -12.76 -26.59
CA TYR A 32 1.17 -13.79 -25.97
C TYR A 32 2.61 -13.31 -25.81
N LEU A 33 3.16 -13.41 -24.60
CA LEU A 33 4.58 -13.20 -24.34
C LEU A 33 5.27 -14.51 -23.94
N ARG A 34 6.37 -14.83 -24.63
CA ARG A 34 7.29 -15.93 -24.28
C ARG A 34 8.70 -15.40 -24.08
N ILE A 35 9.34 -15.82 -23.00
CA ILE A 35 10.74 -15.51 -22.67
C ILE A 35 11.50 -16.84 -22.62
N ASP A 36 12.33 -17.08 -23.64
CA ASP A 36 13.10 -18.32 -23.76
C ASP A 36 14.40 -18.32 -22.95
N SER A 37 15.05 -17.17 -22.81
CA SER A 37 16.31 -17.01 -22.06
C SER A 37 16.58 -15.55 -21.72
N GLY A 38 17.59 -15.32 -20.88
CA GLY A 38 18.01 -13.97 -20.49
C GLY A 38 17.03 -13.32 -19.52
N SER A 39 17.12 -11.99 -19.38
CA SER A 39 16.33 -11.26 -18.39
C SER A 39 15.58 -10.08 -19.01
N ARG A 40 14.28 -9.98 -18.72
CA ARG A 40 13.35 -9.02 -19.32
C ARG A 40 12.67 -8.15 -18.27
N ILE A 41 12.53 -6.86 -18.56
CA ILE A 41 11.63 -5.95 -17.86
C ILE A 41 10.44 -5.68 -18.79
N VAL A 42 9.23 -5.79 -18.25
CA VAL A 42 7.98 -5.57 -19.02
C VAL A 42 7.24 -4.31 -18.61
N ASN A 43 7.42 -3.81 -17.38
CA ASN A 43 6.82 -2.56 -16.96
C ASN A 43 7.60 -1.35 -17.47
N ARG A 44 6.89 -0.23 -17.62
CA ARG A 44 7.46 1.11 -17.84
C ARG A 44 7.01 2.02 -16.70
N TYR A 45 7.89 2.90 -16.26
CA TYR A 45 7.68 3.73 -15.06
C TYR A 45 7.85 5.19 -15.44
N VAL A 46 6.90 6.03 -15.05
CA VAL A 46 6.98 7.49 -15.23
C VAL A 46 6.59 8.17 -13.94
N ARG A 47 7.22 9.31 -13.64
CA ARG A 47 6.99 10.02 -12.39
C ARG A 47 5.75 10.87 -12.54
N LEU A 48 4.87 10.85 -11.54
CA LEU A 48 3.81 11.85 -11.42
C LEU A 48 4.47 13.18 -10.99
N THR A 49 4.35 14.24 -11.79
CA THR A 49 5.10 15.50 -11.56
C THR A 49 4.34 16.53 -10.74
N ALA A 50 3.02 16.37 -10.59
CA ALA A 50 2.14 17.22 -9.80
C ALA A 50 1.16 16.37 -8.98
N ASP A 51 0.57 16.94 -7.94
CA ASP A 51 -0.45 16.25 -7.15
C ASP A 51 -1.67 15.91 -8.00
N ALA A 52 -2.17 14.68 -7.85
CA ALA A 52 -3.46 14.26 -8.40
C ALA A 52 -4.45 14.16 -7.24
N ALA A 53 -5.50 14.99 -7.25
CA ALA A 53 -6.54 14.95 -6.23
C ALA A 53 -7.50 13.76 -6.45
N VAL A 54 -8.30 13.43 -5.42
CA VAL A 54 -9.48 12.57 -5.61
C VAL A 54 -10.35 13.18 -6.71
N GLY A 55 -10.83 12.35 -7.65
CA GLY A 55 -11.61 12.84 -8.79
C GLY A 55 -10.77 13.35 -9.96
N ALA A 56 -9.43 13.32 -9.89
CA ALA A 56 -8.58 13.73 -11.01
C ALA A 56 -8.66 12.73 -12.16
N SER A 57 -8.87 13.23 -13.38
CA SER A 57 -8.90 12.44 -14.63
C SER A 57 -7.71 12.71 -15.54
N GLU A 58 -6.76 13.54 -15.11
CA GLU A 58 -5.53 13.85 -15.84
C GLU A 58 -4.33 13.70 -14.90
N LEU A 59 -3.31 13.00 -15.36
CA LEU A 59 -2.06 12.77 -14.64
C LEU A 59 -0.92 13.50 -15.35
N SER A 60 -0.33 14.50 -14.70
CA SER A 60 0.90 15.13 -15.18
C SER A 60 2.09 14.20 -14.95
N VAL A 61 2.79 13.81 -16.01
CA VAL A 61 3.88 12.83 -15.96
C VAL A 61 5.16 13.34 -16.58
N SER A 62 6.30 12.80 -16.11
CA SER A 62 7.63 13.21 -16.57
C SER A 62 7.98 12.78 -17.99
N ASP A 63 7.35 11.71 -18.48
CA ASP A 63 7.56 11.15 -19.82
C ASP A 63 6.26 10.44 -20.26
N ILE A 64 6.00 10.43 -21.57
CA ILE A 64 4.85 9.76 -22.19
C ILE A 64 5.29 8.68 -23.19
N THR A 65 6.60 8.49 -23.36
CA THR A 65 7.16 7.57 -24.34
C THR A 65 6.66 6.14 -24.12
N GLY A 66 6.00 5.61 -25.15
CA GLY A 66 5.48 4.24 -25.15
C GLY A 66 4.09 4.07 -24.55
N PHE A 67 3.49 5.09 -23.92
CA PHE A 67 2.09 5.04 -23.50
C PHE A 67 1.15 5.29 -24.68
N ALA A 68 0.01 4.63 -24.67
CA ALA A 68 -1.05 4.79 -25.66
C ALA A 68 -2.44 4.77 -25.02
N ALA A 69 -3.44 5.27 -25.75
CA ALA A 69 -4.83 5.07 -25.38
C ALA A 69 -5.16 3.57 -25.26
N GLY A 70 -5.93 3.23 -24.23
CA GLY A 70 -6.26 1.87 -23.85
C GLY A 70 -5.24 1.22 -22.93
N ASP A 71 -4.09 1.82 -22.63
CA ASP A 71 -3.14 1.24 -21.68
C ASP A 71 -3.71 1.19 -20.26
N LEU A 72 -3.50 0.06 -19.59
CA LEU A 72 -3.72 -0.05 -18.15
C LEU A 72 -2.48 0.45 -17.41
N VAL A 73 -2.70 1.26 -16.38
CA VAL A 73 -1.64 1.78 -15.52
C VAL A 73 -1.97 1.53 -14.05
N LEU A 74 -0.93 1.36 -13.24
CA LEU A 74 -0.98 1.40 -11.78
C LEU A 74 -0.42 2.75 -11.33
N VAL A 75 -1.21 3.53 -10.58
CA VAL A 75 -0.74 4.74 -9.90
C VAL A 75 -0.36 4.37 -8.48
N HIS A 76 0.91 4.55 -8.12
CA HIS A 76 1.45 4.05 -6.86
C HIS A 76 2.31 5.10 -6.17
N GLN A 77 1.89 5.53 -4.98
CA GLN A 77 2.71 6.35 -4.10
C GLN A 77 3.68 5.49 -3.30
N SER A 78 4.97 5.51 -3.65
CA SER A 78 5.97 4.63 -3.04
C SER A 78 6.51 5.13 -1.70
N THR A 79 6.45 6.43 -1.42
CA THR A 79 6.95 7.05 -0.16
C THR A 79 6.07 8.21 0.29
N GLY A 80 6.37 8.80 1.45
CA GLY A 80 5.75 10.04 1.90
C GLY A 80 4.80 9.88 3.09
N ILE A 81 5.03 8.88 3.94
CA ILE A 81 4.36 8.88 5.25
C ILE A 81 4.91 10.03 6.11
N ALA A 82 4.12 10.48 7.09
CA ALA A 82 4.65 11.28 8.18
C ALA A 82 5.74 10.46 8.89
N GLY A 83 6.95 11.02 9.00
CA GLY A 83 8.10 10.30 9.53
C GLY A 83 7.95 10.04 11.04
N PRO A 84 7.98 8.76 11.50
CA PRO A 84 8.16 8.48 12.91
C PRO A 84 9.49 9.04 13.41
N ASP A 85 9.60 9.27 14.72
CA ASP A 85 10.87 9.62 15.36
C ASP A 85 11.95 8.58 15.05
N SER A 86 13.20 9.05 14.92
CA SER A 86 14.36 8.18 14.74
C SER A 86 14.44 7.16 15.87
N GLY A 87 14.69 5.89 15.53
CA GLY A 87 14.73 4.79 16.49
C GLY A 87 13.36 4.19 16.86
N ASN A 88 12.25 4.67 16.27
CA ASN A 88 10.94 4.08 16.50
C ASN A 88 10.78 2.77 15.71
N GLN A 89 10.85 1.64 16.42
CA GLN A 89 10.70 0.28 15.86
C GLN A 89 9.27 -0.28 15.99
N ARG A 90 8.28 0.55 16.37
CA ARG A 90 6.87 0.11 16.46
C ARG A 90 6.27 -0.08 15.06
N PRO A 91 5.28 -0.97 14.90
CA PRO A 91 4.63 -1.19 13.62
C PRO A 91 4.07 0.10 12.99
N VAL A 92 4.32 0.29 11.69
CA VAL A 92 3.81 1.41 10.89
C VAL A 92 2.56 0.96 10.15
N ALA A 93 1.39 1.48 10.53
CA ALA A 93 0.13 1.17 9.85
C ALA A 93 -0.08 2.06 8.61
N LEU A 94 -0.45 1.46 7.47
CA LEU A 94 -0.75 2.20 6.24
C LEU A 94 -2.24 2.39 5.96
N ALA A 95 -3.10 1.69 6.70
CA ALA A 95 -4.54 1.75 6.49
C ALA A 95 -5.06 3.20 6.57
N GLY A 96 -5.84 3.61 5.56
CA GLY A 96 -6.36 4.97 5.42
C GLY A 96 -5.39 5.94 4.71
N GLY A 97 -4.11 5.60 4.61
CA GLY A 97 -3.09 6.42 3.95
C GLY A 97 -3.07 6.30 2.41
N ARG A 98 -2.15 7.04 1.80
CA ARG A 98 -1.89 7.03 0.34
C ARG A 98 -0.75 6.08 -0.06
N VAL A 99 0.25 5.95 0.79
CA VAL A 99 1.48 5.21 0.50
C VAL A 99 1.19 3.71 0.36
N GLY A 100 1.65 3.12 -0.73
CA GLY A 100 1.49 1.71 -1.03
C GLY A 100 0.12 1.30 -1.57
N ARG A 101 -0.84 2.23 -1.66
CA ARG A 101 -2.21 1.89 -2.09
C ARG A 101 -2.23 1.46 -3.56
N ILE A 102 -2.95 0.38 -3.85
CA ILE A 102 -3.10 -0.14 -5.20
C ILE A 102 -4.25 0.60 -5.89
N GLU A 103 -3.96 1.30 -6.99
CA GLU A 103 -4.98 1.94 -7.82
C GLU A 103 -4.65 1.77 -9.30
N TYR A 104 -5.50 1.01 -10.00
CA TYR A 104 -5.42 0.84 -11.44
C TYR A 104 -6.29 1.88 -12.15
N ALA A 105 -5.85 2.36 -13.31
CA ALA A 105 -6.63 3.24 -14.18
C ALA A 105 -6.33 2.93 -15.64
N ARG A 106 -7.28 3.21 -16.54
CA ARG A 106 -7.06 3.07 -17.99
C ARG A 106 -6.83 4.43 -18.64
N VAL A 107 -5.85 4.50 -19.51
CA VAL A 107 -5.50 5.72 -20.27
C VAL A 107 -6.52 5.89 -21.41
N ALA A 108 -7.26 6.98 -21.41
CA ALA A 108 -8.15 7.37 -22.51
C ALA A 108 -7.39 8.03 -23.66
N SER A 109 -6.45 8.92 -23.35
CA SER A 109 -5.61 9.57 -24.36
C SER A 109 -4.27 10.02 -23.79
N VAL A 110 -3.30 10.22 -24.68
CA VAL A 110 -1.94 10.66 -24.36
C VAL A 110 -1.70 11.99 -25.05
N SER A 111 -1.24 12.98 -24.30
CA SER A 111 -0.80 14.28 -24.80
C SER A 111 0.54 14.64 -24.15
N PRO A 112 1.30 15.62 -24.68
CA PRO A 112 2.62 15.96 -24.13
C PRO A 112 2.56 16.22 -22.62
N GLY A 113 3.23 15.38 -21.84
CA GLY A 113 3.32 15.48 -20.37
C GLY A 113 2.05 15.12 -19.60
N VAL A 114 0.98 14.66 -20.25
CA VAL A 114 -0.30 14.34 -19.58
C VAL A 114 -0.90 13.04 -20.11
N LEU A 115 -1.22 12.14 -19.18
CA LEU A 115 -2.07 10.98 -19.41
C LEU A 115 -3.49 11.32 -18.96
N ARG A 116 -4.45 11.29 -19.88
CA ARG A 116 -5.87 11.43 -19.54
C ARG A 116 -6.46 10.05 -19.30
N LEU A 117 -7.20 9.88 -18.22
CA LEU A 117 -7.81 8.63 -17.79
C LEU A 117 -9.23 8.47 -18.36
N SER A 118 -9.68 7.22 -18.55
CA SER A 118 -11.07 6.87 -18.88
C SER A 118 -12.05 7.29 -17.80
N ALA A 119 -11.53 7.39 -16.59
CA ALA A 119 -12.27 7.57 -15.36
C ALA A 119 -11.35 8.16 -14.29
N PRO A 120 -11.86 9.04 -13.42
CA PRO A 120 -11.03 9.66 -12.40
C PRO A 120 -10.56 8.69 -11.32
N LEU A 121 -9.52 9.12 -10.64
CA LEU A 121 -8.98 8.43 -9.47
C LEU A 121 -9.95 8.49 -8.29
N LEU A 122 -10.02 7.38 -7.56
CA LEU A 122 -10.67 7.26 -6.25
C LEU A 122 -9.81 7.86 -5.14
N TYR A 123 -8.49 7.84 -5.29
CA TYR A 123 -7.56 8.29 -4.26
C TYR A 123 -6.66 9.43 -4.74
N ALA A 124 -6.27 10.28 -3.80
CA ALA A 124 -5.28 11.32 -4.08
C ALA A 124 -3.86 10.72 -4.06
N HIS A 125 -3.00 11.24 -4.95
CA HIS A 125 -1.59 10.87 -5.07
C HIS A 125 -0.71 12.11 -5.04
N THR A 126 0.38 12.04 -4.28
CA THR A 126 1.32 13.15 -4.16
C THR A 126 2.35 13.14 -5.29
N GLY A 127 2.48 14.27 -5.98
CA GLY A 127 3.48 14.49 -7.01
C GLY A 127 4.89 14.26 -6.48
N ASN A 128 5.77 13.77 -7.35
CA ASN A 128 7.16 13.40 -7.09
C ASN A 128 7.38 12.25 -6.10
N LEU A 129 6.37 11.83 -5.34
CA LEU A 129 6.40 10.64 -4.48
C LEU A 129 5.67 9.44 -5.11
N SER A 130 4.87 9.70 -6.13
CA SER A 130 4.15 8.69 -6.91
C SER A 130 4.78 8.42 -8.28
N GLN A 131 4.65 7.18 -8.70
CA GLN A 131 4.97 6.71 -10.04
C GLN A 131 3.73 6.11 -10.70
N VAL A 132 3.65 6.26 -12.02
CA VAL A 132 2.66 5.61 -12.88
C VAL A 132 3.38 4.47 -13.61
N VAL A 133 2.87 3.26 -13.46
CA VAL A 133 3.47 2.03 -13.98
C VAL A 133 2.57 1.44 -15.05
N TRP A 134 3.07 1.28 -16.28
CA TRP A 134 2.34 0.54 -17.31
C TRP A 134 2.19 -0.93 -16.93
N VAL A 135 0.98 -1.46 -16.99
CA VAL A 135 0.63 -2.84 -16.64
C VAL A 135 0.24 -3.58 -17.92
N PRO A 136 1.11 -4.44 -18.47
CA PRO A 136 0.74 -5.23 -19.63
C PRO A 136 -0.36 -6.24 -19.30
N GLU A 137 -1.26 -6.43 -20.25
CA GLU A 137 -2.40 -7.34 -20.21
C GLU A 137 -2.19 -8.43 -21.28
N TYR A 138 -1.56 -9.54 -20.90
CA TYR A 138 -1.24 -10.65 -21.81
C TYR A 138 -2.40 -11.64 -21.93
N THR A 139 -2.54 -12.27 -23.10
CA THR A 139 -3.40 -13.46 -23.23
C THR A 139 -2.78 -14.64 -22.52
N GLU A 140 -1.47 -14.79 -22.64
CA GLU A 140 -0.66 -15.88 -22.12
C GLU A 140 0.74 -15.34 -21.79
N LEU A 141 1.34 -15.80 -20.69
CA LEU A 141 2.71 -15.41 -20.31
C LEU A 141 3.54 -16.64 -20.00
N GLU A 142 4.64 -16.84 -20.72
CA GLU A 142 5.54 -17.96 -20.52
C GLU A 142 6.97 -17.51 -20.20
N VAL A 143 7.48 -17.93 -19.04
CA VAL A 143 8.87 -17.76 -18.62
C VAL A 143 9.51 -19.14 -18.56
N ARG A 144 10.38 -19.46 -19.53
CA ARG A 144 11.04 -20.77 -19.63
C ARG A 144 12.15 -20.93 -18.60
N SER A 145 12.59 -22.16 -18.39
CA SER A 145 13.77 -22.47 -17.58
C SER A 145 15.00 -21.69 -18.08
N GLY A 146 15.70 -21.02 -17.17
CA GLY A 146 16.84 -20.16 -17.48
C GLY A 146 16.49 -18.74 -17.96
N ALA A 147 15.20 -18.42 -18.10
CA ALA A 147 14.71 -17.06 -18.32
C ALA A 147 14.37 -16.35 -17.01
N THR A 148 14.39 -15.03 -17.04
CA THR A 148 14.02 -14.18 -15.92
C THR A 148 13.10 -13.04 -16.36
N LEU A 149 11.97 -12.89 -15.68
CA LEU A 149 11.13 -11.68 -15.74
C LEU A 149 11.39 -10.87 -14.47
N ARG A 150 11.77 -9.59 -14.60
CA ARG A 150 12.11 -8.75 -13.45
C ARG A 150 11.53 -7.34 -13.52
N ALA A 151 11.46 -6.68 -12.36
CA ALA A 151 11.29 -5.22 -12.29
C ALA A 151 12.60 -4.48 -12.59
N ALA A 152 12.51 -3.20 -12.94
CA ALA A 152 13.66 -2.30 -12.80
C ALA A 152 13.90 -2.06 -11.30
N PRO A 153 15.14 -1.92 -10.82
CA PRO A 153 15.39 -1.53 -9.44
C PRO A 153 14.79 -0.16 -9.11
N TRP A 154 14.45 0.07 -7.84
CA TRP A 154 14.04 1.36 -7.34
C TRP A 154 15.23 2.32 -7.25
N GLU A 155 15.13 3.46 -7.93
CA GLU A 155 16.19 4.47 -7.99
C GLU A 155 15.85 5.76 -7.21
N GLY A 156 14.94 5.68 -6.22
CA GLY A 156 14.50 6.83 -5.43
C GLY A 156 13.31 7.60 -5.99
N GLY A 157 12.65 7.07 -7.02
CA GLY A 157 11.42 7.66 -7.56
C GLY A 157 10.72 6.83 -8.62
N LEU A 158 11.43 5.92 -9.28
CA LEU A 158 10.91 5.02 -10.31
C LEU A 158 11.47 3.61 -10.09
N GLY A 159 10.71 2.61 -10.51
CA GLY A 159 11.11 1.20 -10.43
C GLY A 159 10.56 0.49 -9.20
N GLY A 160 11.07 -0.72 -8.98
CA GLY A 160 10.73 -1.61 -7.87
C GLY A 160 9.41 -2.35 -7.99
N ILE A 161 8.63 -2.14 -9.06
CA ILE A 161 7.28 -2.69 -9.23
C ILE A 161 7.22 -3.60 -10.45
N LEU A 162 6.89 -4.88 -10.25
CA LEU A 162 6.48 -5.78 -11.32
C LEU A 162 4.96 -5.96 -11.27
N ALA A 163 4.22 -5.46 -12.25
CA ALA A 163 2.77 -5.60 -12.32
C ALA A 163 2.35 -6.16 -13.67
N VAL A 164 1.68 -7.31 -13.71
CA VAL A 164 1.12 -7.84 -14.97
C VAL A 164 -0.26 -8.47 -14.75
N MET A 165 -1.08 -8.42 -15.79
CA MET A 165 -2.35 -9.14 -15.85
C MET A 165 -2.31 -10.15 -16.99
N VAL A 166 -2.82 -11.35 -16.75
CA VAL A 166 -2.82 -12.45 -17.72
C VAL A 166 -4.23 -13.02 -17.83
N SER A 167 -4.93 -12.81 -18.94
CA SER A 167 -6.31 -13.28 -19.08
C SER A 167 -6.41 -14.80 -19.19
N GLY A 168 -5.33 -15.47 -19.59
CA GLY A 168 -5.19 -16.92 -19.65
C GLY A 168 -4.16 -17.44 -18.64
N ARG A 169 -3.26 -18.31 -19.11
CA ARG A 169 -2.27 -19.00 -18.30
C ARG A 169 -0.96 -18.23 -18.18
N LEU A 170 -0.42 -18.24 -16.97
CA LEU A 170 0.96 -17.89 -16.68
C LEU A 170 1.76 -19.19 -16.45
N ARG A 171 2.63 -19.55 -17.39
CA ARG A 171 3.56 -20.68 -17.27
C ARG A 171 4.92 -20.17 -16.79
N ASN A 172 5.33 -20.53 -15.59
CA ASN A 172 6.64 -20.17 -15.04
C ASN A 172 7.47 -21.42 -14.74
N ASP A 173 8.50 -21.67 -15.55
CA ASP A 173 9.56 -22.65 -15.32
C ASP A 173 10.91 -21.99 -14.99
N GLY A 174 10.96 -20.65 -14.98
CA GLY A 174 12.15 -19.84 -14.71
C GLY A 174 12.06 -19.05 -13.41
N LEU A 175 12.53 -17.79 -13.45
CA LEU A 175 12.49 -16.87 -12.31
C LEU A 175 11.64 -15.63 -12.65
N ILE A 176 10.67 -15.33 -11.82
CA ILE A 176 9.95 -14.05 -11.83
C ILE A 176 10.35 -13.32 -10.55
N THR A 177 11.05 -12.18 -10.65
CA THR A 177 11.78 -11.61 -9.51
C THR A 177 11.67 -10.09 -9.38
N VAL A 178 11.59 -9.65 -8.13
CA VAL A 178 11.81 -8.26 -7.69
C VAL A 178 12.85 -8.23 -6.55
N ASP A 179 13.80 -9.16 -6.56
CA ASP A 179 14.88 -9.25 -5.58
C ASP A 179 15.73 -7.98 -5.57
N GLY A 180 16.01 -7.43 -4.38
CA GLY A 180 16.81 -6.22 -4.20
C GLY A 180 16.30 -4.98 -4.96
N ALA A 181 15.08 -5.01 -5.50
CA ALA A 181 14.54 -3.95 -6.34
C ALA A 181 13.77 -2.88 -5.54
N GLY A 182 13.69 -3.00 -4.22
CA GLY A 182 12.99 -2.11 -3.30
C GLY A 182 13.88 -0.99 -2.75
N PHE A 183 13.57 -0.53 -1.53
CA PHE A 183 14.27 0.61 -0.95
C PHE A 183 15.77 0.36 -0.81
N ARG A 184 16.58 1.35 -1.18
CA ARG A 184 18.04 1.25 -1.24
C ARG A 184 18.67 1.16 0.15
N GLY A 185 19.75 0.41 0.28
CA GLY A 185 20.52 0.35 1.52
C GLY A 185 21.37 1.61 1.72
N GLY A 186 21.69 1.93 2.99
CA GLY A 186 22.55 3.06 3.34
C GLY A 186 23.92 2.92 2.70
N ALA A 187 24.47 4.02 2.17
CA ALA A 187 25.79 4.01 1.58
C ALA A 187 26.87 3.95 2.67
N PHE A 188 27.93 3.17 2.45
CA PHE A 188 29.10 3.23 3.30
C PHE A 188 29.82 4.57 3.17
N PHE A 189 30.32 5.07 4.29
CA PHE A 189 31.14 6.27 4.37
C PHE A 189 32.18 6.07 5.46
N SER A 190 33.45 6.34 5.12
CA SER A 190 34.58 6.19 6.03
C SER A 190 34.80 7.49 6.82
N HIS A 191 34.96 7.37 8.14
CA HIS A 191 35.18 8.46 9.07
C HIS A 191 36.63 8.53 9.56
N GLY A 192 36.94 9.52 10.38
CA GLY A 192 38.13 9.47 11.23
C GLY A 192 37.95 8.54 12.42
N ASN A 193 39.01 8.35 13.21
CA ASN A 193 38.97 7.54 14.43
C ASN A 193 38.16 8.24 15.53
N LEU A 194 36.89 7.86 15.65
CA LEU A 194 35.91 8.43 16.58
C LEU A 194 35.42 7.33 17.55
N ASN A 195 34.98 7.72 18.74
CA ASN A 195 34.56 6.81 19.82
C ASN A 195 33.43 7.45 20.64
N SER A 196 32.75 6.64 21.46
CA SER A 196 31.73 7.06 22.44
C SER A 196 30.51 7.77 21.84
N CYS A 197 30.19 7.50 20.57
CA CYS A 197 28.95 7.95 19.94
C CYS A 197 27.78 7.15 20.53
N THR A 198 26.66 7.83 20.81
CA THR A 198 25.47 7.16 21.38
C THR A 198 24.14 7.63 20.77
N ASP A 199 24.15 8.72 19.99
CA ASP A 199 22.94 9.37 19.51
C ASP A 199 22.24 8.57 18.41
N LEU A 200 20.90 8.65 18.39
CA LEU A 200 20.07 8.00 17.37
C LEU A 200 20.28 8.62 15.98
N ASP A 201 20.40 9.94 15.94
CA ASP A 201 20.77 10.71 14.76
C ASP A 201 22.14 11.34 15.02
N GLU A 202 23.16 10.68 14.48
CA GLU A 202 24.56 11.11 14.57
C GLU A 202 24.95 11.66 13.18
N PRO A 203 25.49 12.88 13.07
CA PRO A 203 25.92 13.43 11.79
C PRO A 203 26.97 12.55 11.09
N ALA A 204 26.89 12.48 9.75
CA ALA A 204 27.81 11.66 8.96
C ALA A 204 29.27 12.13 9.03
N ASP A 205 29.56 13.37 9.45
CA ASP A 205 30.92 13.85 9.71
C ASP A 205 31.36 13.64 11.17
N ARG A 206 30.48 13.10 12.02
CA ARG A 206 30.70 12.86 13.45
C ARG A 206 30.50 11.40 13.86
N GLY A 207 30.57 10.47 12.89
CA GLY A 207 30.58 9.04 13.18
C GLY A 207 29.25 8.34 12.95
N GLY A 208 28.30 8.98 12.28
CA GLY A 208 27.05 8.35 11.88
C GLY A 208 27.13 7.72 10.49
N ALA A 209 27.04 6.40 10.38
CA ALA A 209 26.85 5.76 9.08
C ALA A 209 25.44 6.04 8.53
N TYR A 210 25.30 6.02 7.19
CA TYR A 210 24.02 6.33 6.55
C TYR A 210 22.94 5.28 6.83
N LYS A 211 21.73 5.77 7.09
CA LYS A 211 20.53 4.95 7.27
C LYS A 211 20.05 4.39 5.92
N GLY A 212 19.36 3.24 5.96
CA GLY A 212 18.66 2.68 4.81
C GLY A 212 17.45 3.51 4.40
N GLU A 213 17.08 3.44 3.12
CA GLU A 213 15.85 4.06 2.61
C GLU A 213 14.60 3.32 3.13
N GLY A 214 13.52 4.06 3.26
CA GLY A 214 12.23 3.54 3.68
C GLY A 214 11.08 4.47 3.26
N LEU A 215 9.94 4.31 3.93
CA LEU A 215 8.70 5.03 3.59
C LEU A 215 8.76 6.55 3.82
N VAL A 216 9.74 7.03 4.60
CA VAL A 216 9.93 8.47 4.88
C VAL A 216 10.72 9.10 3.74
N ALA A 217 10.06 9.96 2.95
CA ALA A 217 10.66 10.60 1.79
C ALA A 217 11.81 11.57 2.18
N GLY A 218 12.78 11.74 1.28
CA GLY A 218 13.84 12.75 1.39
C GLY A 218 14.92 12.49 2.46
N ARG A 219 14.89 11.34 3.13
CA ARG A 219 15.87 10.97 4.17
C ARG A 219 17.04 10.14 3.68
N PHE A 220 16.91 9.50 2.52
CA PHE A 220 17.98 8.68 1.96
C PHE A 220 19.17 9.55 1.52
N GLY A 221 20.38 9.12 1.87
CA GLY A 221 21.63 9.83 1.57
C GLY A 221 21.86 11.10 2.41
N THR A 222 20.93 11.46 3.30
CA THR A 222 21.05 12.63 4.20
C THR A 222 20.93 12.26 5.67
N ALA A 223 20.18 11.22 6.00
CA ALA A 223 20.03 10.74 7.38
C ALA A 223 21.12 9.72 7.73
N SER A 224 21.73 9.90 8.91
CA SER A 224 22.81 9.08 9.44
C SER A 224 22.60 8.76 10.93
N GLY A 225 23.32 7.77 11.44
CA GLY A 225 23.27 7.33 12.84
C GLY A 225 22.39 6.10 13.09
N ARG A 226 22.39 5.60 14.33
CA ARG A 226 21.86 4.27 14.69
C ARG A 226 20.34 4.12 14.70
N GLY A 227 19.57 5.19 14.81
CA GLY A 227 18.11 5.09 14.82
C GLY A 227 17.55 4.69 13.46
N ASN A 228 16.56 3.79 13.40
CA ASN A 228 15.84 3.51 12.16
C ASN A 228 14.85 4.66 11.81
N LEU A 229 14.43 4.74 10.56
CA LEU A 229 13.36 5.64 10.11
C LEU A 229 12.27 4.82 9.42
N ALA A 230 11.16 4.60 10.14
CA ALA A 230 10.15 3.64 9.74
C ALA A 230 10.81 2.29 9.40
N ASN A 231 10.54 1.75 8.22
CA ASN A 231 11.10 0.47 7.77
C ASN A 231 12.55 0.56 7.23
N GLY A 232 13.10 1.76 7.03
CA GLY A 232 14.52 1.94 6.70
C GLY A 232 15.39 1.82 7.95
N ALA A 233 16.40 0.96 7.93
CA ALA A 233 17.20 0.66 9.11
C ALA A 233 18.22 1.75 9.45
N GLY A 234 18.65 1.81 10.71
CA GLY A 234 19.74 2.69 11.15
C GLY A 234 21.10 2.18 10.69
N GLY A 235 22.04 3.11 10.44
CA GLY A 235 23.45 2.76 10.21
C GLY A 235 24.17 2.39 11.51
N GLY A 236 25.41 1.92 11.44
CA GLY A 236 26.29 1.90 12.61
C GLY A 236 26.65 3.32 13.09
N ILE A 237 27.07 3.43 14.34
CA ILE A 237 27.81 4.59 14.84
C ILE A 237 29.15 4.16 15.46
N CYS A 238 29.99 5.13 15.82
CA CYS A 238 31.32 4.79 16.28
C CYS A 238 31.35 3.90 17.52
N HIS A 239 32.37 3.05 17.67
CA HIS A 239 33.42 2.75 16.68
C HIS A 239 33.17 1.42 15.94
N ASN A 240 33.17 1.44 14.61
CA ASN A 240 33.08 0.31 13.69
C ASN A 240 31.93 -0.66 14.01
N SER A 241 30.78 -0.11 14.41
CA SER A 241 29.58 -0.90 14.70
C SER A 241 28.81 -1.25 13.42
N GLY A 242 27.98 -2.31 13.51
CA GLY A 242 27.30 -2.88 12.35
C GLY A 242 26.03 -2.13 12.00
N GLY A 243 25.63 -2.16 10.72
CA GLY A 243 24.38 -1.61 10.25
C GLY A 243 23.18 -2.48 10.62
N GLY A 244 22.02 -1.86 10.86
CA GLY A 244 20.76 -2.59 11.10
C GLY A 244 20.16 -3.16 9.81
N GLY A 245 19.41 -4.26 9.91
CA GLY A 245 18.66 -4.84 8.80
C GLY A 245 17.34 -4.12 8.56
N GLY A 246 16.89 -4.05 7.30
CA GLY A 246 15.64 -3.40 6.91
C GLY A 246 14.39 -4.07 7.52
N GLY A 247 13.30 -3.30 7.68
CA GLY A 247 12.00 -3.78 8.14
C GLY A 247 11.00 -4.02 7.01
N HIS A 248 10.05 -4.93 7.21
CA HIS A 248 8.85 -5.06 6.36
C HIS A 248 7.72 -5.85 7.06
N GLY A 249 7.44 -7.10 6.68
CA GLY A 249 6.44 -7.94 7.36
C GLY A 249 6.81 -8.24 8.81
N GLY A 250 8.11 -8.16 9.12
CA GLY A 250 8.66 -8.19 10.47
C GLY A 250 9.62 -7.02 10.76
N LEU A 251 10.19 -7.05 11.96
CA LEU A 251 11.21 -6.15 12.46
C LEU A 251 12.60 -6.57 11.93
N GLY A 252 13.36 -5.62 11.41
CA GLY A 252 14.73 -5.87 10.99
C GLY A 252 15.66 -6.18 12.16
N GLY A 253 16.71 -6.94 11.91
CA GLY A 253 17.75 -7.27 12.88
C GLY A 253 18.58 -6.05 13.27
N LYS A 254 19.07 -6.03 14.52
CA LYS A 254 20.05 -5.04 14.97
C LYS A 254 21.43 -5.35 14.38
N GLY A 255 22.24 -4.33 14.10
CA GLY A 255 23.67 -4.48 13.81
C GLY A 255 24.52 -4.79 15.05
N GLY A 256 25.72 -5.33 14.83
CA GLY A 256 26.68 -5.70 15.87
C GLY A 256 27.20 -4.50 16.68
N ARG A 257 27.74 -4.81 17.86
CA ARG A 257 28.34 -3.86 18.82
C ARG A 257 29.57 -3.15 18.26
N SER A 258 29.99 -2.04 18.86
CA SER A 258 31.23 -1.37 18.47
C SER A 258 32.48 -2.25 18.69
N ALA A 259 33.60 -1.83 18.12
CA ALA A 259 34.89 -2.49 18.28
C ALA A 259 35.38 -2.48 19.74
N PRO A 260 36.31 -3.37 20.13
CA PRO A 260 36.88 -3.41 21.48
C PRO A 260 37.53 -2.10 21.92
N ALA A 261 38.09 -1.34 20.97
CA ALA A 261 38.71 -0.03 21.25
C ALA A 261 37.70 0.98 21.82
N ASP A 262 36.41 0.79 21.56
CA ASP A 262 35.30 1.61 22.05
C ASP A 262 34.48 0.89 23.14
N GLY A 263 35.01 -0.20 23.70
CA GLY A 263 34.40 -0.93 24.81
C GLY A 263 33.20 -1.81 24.43
N GLU A 264 33.08 -2.21 23.15
CA GLU A 264 32.02 -3.11 22.67
C GLU A 264 30.61 -2.63 23.00
N GLN A 265 30.36 -1.34 22.82
CA GLN A 265 29.10 -0.71 23.14
C GLN A 265 27.97 -1.22 22.25
N ASP A 266 26.77 -1.25 22.81
CA ASP A 266 25.57 -1.74 22.16
C ASP A 266 24.94 -0.71 21.21
N VAL A 267 25.76 -0.17 20.31
CA VAL A 267 25.49 1.00 19.46
C VAL A 267 25.29 0.69 17.97
N GLY A 268 25.29 -0.59 17.60
CA GLY A 268 24.92 -1.01 16.24
C GLY A 268 23.55 -0.50 15.80
N GLY A 269 23.39 -0.37 14.49
CA GLY A 269 22.19 0.17 13.86
C GLY A 269 20.94 -0.57 14.27
N MET A 270 19.88 0.18 14.56
CA MET A 270 18.57 -0.36 14.88
C MET A 270 17.91 -0.88 13.61
N GLY A 271 17.33 -2.07 13.69
CA GLY A 271 16.60 -2.64 12.56
C GLY A 271 15.35 -1.84 12.20
N GLY A 272 14.96 -1.87 10.92
CA GLY A 272 13.76 -1.17 10.44
C GLY A 272 12.48 -1.74 11.02
N ALA A 273 11.48 -0.86 11.25
CA ALA A 273 10.20 -1.21 11.83
C ALA A 273 9.32 -2.09 10.89
N PRO A 274 8.45 -2.95 11.45
CA PRO A 274 7.43 -3.63 10.67
C PRO A 274 6.43 -2.65 10.03
N VAL A 275 5.85 -3.03 8.90
CA VAL A 275 4.80 -2.30 8.20
C VAL A 275 3.54 -3.16 8.14
N VAL A 276 2.40 -2.60 8.54
CA VAL A 276 1.14 -3.33 8.68
C VAL A 276 0.09 -2.76 7.73
N TYR A 277 -0.43 -3.63 6.87
CA TYR A 277 -1.44 -3.30 5.88
C TYR A 277 -2.14 -4.58 5.37
N LEU A 278 -3.26 -4.39 4.66
CA LEU A 278 -3.94 -5.47 3.96
C LEU A 278 -3.32 -5.65 2.57
N PRO A 279 -2.72 -6.82 2.25
CA PRO A 279 -1.89 -6.99 1.05
C PRO A 279 -2.67 -7.02 -0.27
N TYR A 280 -3.99 -6.92 -0.19
CA TYR A 280 -4.89 -6.76 -1.33
C TYR A 280 -5.37 -5.31 -1.54
N GLU A 281 -5.12 -4.40 -0.59
CA GLU A 281 -5.39 -2.95 -0.71
C GLU A 281 -4.09 -2.14 -0.85
N TYR A 282 -3.00 -2.58 -0.19
CA TYR A 282 -1.70 -1.92 -0.21
C TYR A 282 -0.57 -2.93 -0.42
N LEU A 283 0.51 -2.49 -1.05
CA LEU A 283 1.81 -3.17 -1.06
C LEU A 283 2.90 -2.10 -1.02
N VAL A 284 4.00 -2.36 -0.31
CA VAL A 284 5.17 -1.47 -0.30
C VAL A 284 6.45 -2.28 -0.51
N PHE A 285 7.55 -1.58 -0.72
CA PHE A 285 8.87 -2.20 -0.82
C PHE A 285 9.39 -2.61 0.56
N GLY A 286 10.26 -3.61 0.58
CA GLY A 286 11.07 -3.91 1.75
C GLY A 286 12.03 -2.74 2.04
N GLY A 287 12.25 -2.45 3.32
CA GLY A 287 13.19 -1.41 3.74
C GLY A 287 14.64 -1.76 3.43
N GLY A 288 15.46 -0.73 3.18
CA GLY A 288 16.91 -0.88 3.03
C GLY A 288 17.60 -1.12 4.38
N GLY A 289 18.66 -1.92 4.37
CA GLY A 289 19.58 -2.06 5.49
C GLY A 289 20.43 -0.80 5.68
N GLY A 290 20.93 -0.56 6.90
CA GLY A 290 21.86 0.52 7.19
C GLY A 290 23.30 0.14 6.83
N ALA A 291 24.14 1.12 6.57
CA ALA A 291 25.58 0.91 6.40
C ALA A 291 26.25 0.55 7.73
N GLY A 292 27.34 -0.20 7.67
CA GLY A 292 28.27 -0.30 8.79
C GLY A 292 29.06 1.00 8.98
N GLU A 293 29.57 1.23 10.18
CA GLU A 293 30.50 2.32 10.46
C GLU A 293 31.94 1.87 10.20
N GLY A 294 32.82 2.76 9.78
CA GLY A 294 34.21 2.40 9.47
C GLY A 294 35.11 3.60 9.31
N ASN A 295 36.41 3.36 9.40
CA ASN A 295 37.48 4.35 9.31
C ASN A 295 38.66 3.90 8.41
N ASN A 296 38.58 2.69 7.83
CA ASN A 296 39.66 2.09 7.05
C ASN A 296 39.32 1.90 5.55
N GLU A 297 38.15 2.38 5.10
CA GLU A 297 37.61 2.14 3.75
C GLU A 297 37.30 0.66 3.44
N GLU A 298 37.09 -0.15 4.48
CA GLU A 298 36.88 -1.60 4.36
C GLU A 298 35.43 -2.01 4.66
N GLY A 299 34.64 -1.14 5.29
CA GLY A 299 33.24 -1.41 5.65
C GLY A 299 32.30 -1.51 4.45
N SER A 300 31.05 -1.94 4.72
CA SER A 300 30.06 -2.19 3.67
C SER A 300 28.76 -1.40 3.81
N SER A 301 28.20 -1.05 2.65
CA SER A 301 26.86 -0.47 2.52
C SER A 301 25.80 -1.47 2.94
N GLY A 302 24.62 -0.98 3.30
CA GLY A 302 23.46 -1.84 3.56
C GLY A 302 22.90 -2.48 2.28
N GLY A 303 22.21 -3.61 2.43
CA GLY A 303 21.49 -4.26 1.35
C GLY A 303 20.19 -3.54 0.98
N ALA A 304 19.85 -3.49 -0.30
CA ALA A 304 18.55 -3.01 -0.78
C ALA A 304 17.43 -4.01 -0.42
N GLY A 305 16.25 -3.50 -0.07
CA GLY A 305 15.07 -4.33 0.17
C GLY A 305 14.51 -4.94 -1.12
N GLY A 306 13.62 -5.91 -0.99
CA GLY A 306 12.87 -6.47 -2.13
C GLY A 306 11.82 -5.48 -2.65
N GLY A 307 11.56 -5.50 -3.96
CA GLY A 307 10.49 -4.74 -4.60
C GLY A 307 9.10 -5.35 -4.35
N LEU A 308 8.10 -4.92 -5.11
CA LEU A 308 6.75 -5.49 -5.04
C LEU A 308 6.29 -6.09 -6.36
N MET A 309 5.48 -7.14 -6.25
CA MET A 309 4.96 -7.93 -7.37
C MET A 309 3.43 -8.03 -7.28
N LEU A 310 2.74 -7.64 -8.35
CA LEU A 310 1.29 -7.69 -8.52
C LEU A 310 0.94 -8.52 -9.76
N LEU A 311 0.41 -9.72 -9.56
CA LEU A 311 0.08 -10.65 -10.64
C LEU A 311 -1.37 -11.11 -10.53
N ARG A 312 -2.09 -11.05 -11.64
CA ARG A 312 -3.40 -11.68 -11.81
C ARG A 312 -3.38 -12.60 -13.03
N ALA A 313 -3.88 -13.82 -12.88
CA ALA A 313 -3.96 -14.78 -13.98
C ALA A 313 -5.23 -15.64 -13.91
N THR A 314 -5.63 -16.31 -14.99
CA THR A 314 -6.64 -17.39 -14.87
C THR A 314 -6.04 -18.54 -14.07
N GLU A 315 -4.82 -18.96 -14.45
CA GLU A 315 -4.06 -20.01 -13.77
C GLU A 315 -2.55 -19.70 -13.78
N VAL A 316 -1.83 -20.23 -12.78
CA VAL A 316 -0.35 -20.25 -12.77
C VAL A 316 0.12 -21.70 -12.74
N ARG A 317 0.98 -22.09 -13.68
CA ARG A 317 1.56 -23.45 -13.76
C ARG A 317 3.08 -23.40 -13.78
N GLY A 318 3.70 -24.47 -13.33
CA GLY A 318 5.12 -24.74 -13.54
C GLY A 318 5.92 -24.91 -12.25
N VAL A 319 7.23 -25.08 -12.40
CA VAL A 319 8.14 -25.35 -11.28
C VAL A 319 9.03 -24.15 -10.93
N GLY A 320 8.83 -23.03 -11.62
CA GLY A 320 9.57 -21.79 -11.46
C GLY A 320 9.30 -21.11 -10.12
N ARG A 321 10.07 -20.05 -9.86
CA ARG A 321 10.01 -19.28 -8.61
C ARG A 321 9.50 -17.87 -8.83
N PHE A 322 8.82 -17.36 -7.80
CA PHE A 322 8.47 -15.96 -7.63
C PHE A 322 9.26 -15.43 -6.43
N SER A 323 10.09 -14.40 -6.61
CA SER A 323 10.99 -13.93 -5.55
C SER A 323 10.94 -12.40 -5.37
N ALA A 324 10.97 -11.97 -4.11
CA ALA A 324 11.06 -10.58 -3.66
C ALA A 324 12.04 -10.51 -2.47
N THR A 325 13.14 -11.22 -2.55
CA THR A 325 14.14 -11.35 -1.48
C THR A 325 14.97 -10.06 -1.37
N GLY A 326 15.22 -9.63 -0.13
CA GLY A 326 16.12 -8.51 0.15
C GLY A 326 17.57 -8.88 -0.13
N ALA A 327 18.40 -7.90 -0.48
CA ALA A 327 19.80 -8.12 -0.79
C ALA A 327 20.64 -8.32 0.48
N THR A 328 21.61 -9.23 0.39
CA THR A 328 22.70 -9.39 1.37
C THR A 328 23.88 -8.50 0.94
N PRO A 329 24.39 -7.63 1.82
CA PRO A 329 25.59 -6.85 1.54
C PRO A 329 26.84 -7.74 1.54
N PRO A 330 27.93 -7.33 0.87
CA PRO A 330 29.16 -8.10 0.86
C PRO A 330 29.77 -8.19 2.28
N PRO A 331 30.57 -9.24 2.55
CA PRO A 331 31.34 -9.31 3.78
C PRO A 331 32.39 -8.19 3.83
N THR A 332 32.73 -7.76 5.05
CA THR A 332 33.73 -6.72 5.33
C THR A 332 35.08 -7.37 5.61
N PRO A 333 36.14 -7.11 4.81
CA PRO A 333 37.41 -7.82 4.88
C PRO A 333 38.32 -7.44 6.06
N GLY A 334 38.10 -6.30 6.72
CA GLY A 334 39.00 -5.80 7.76
C GLY A 334 38.29 -5.09 8.90
N ASP A 335 38.89 -4.03 9.40
CA ASP A 335 38.63 -3.54 10.77
C ASP A 335 37.32 -2.74 10.94
N ASP A 336 36.47 -2.69 9.92
CA ASP A 336 35.24 -1.89 9.86
C ASP A 336 33.95 -2.71 10.12
N GLY A 337 32.86 -2.01 10.41
CA GLY A 337 31.53 -2.59 10.56
C GLY A 337 30.89 -2.98 9.23
N ALA A 338 30.14 -4.08 9.24
CA ALA A 338 29.41 -4.56 8.08
C ALA A 338 27.99 -3.97 8.00
N GLY A 339 27.50 -3.76 6.77
CA GLY A 339 26.14 -3.32 6.49
C GLY A 339 25.08 -4.36 6.82
N GLY A 340 23.87 -3.90 7.13
CA GLY A 340 22.71 -4.77 7.38
C GLY A 340 22.02 -5.24 6.10
N GLY A 341 21.33 -6.36 6.18
CA GLY A 341 20.55 -6.93 5.08
C GLY A 341 19.28 -6.15 4.75
N GLY A 342 18.91 -6.10 3.48
CA GLY A 342 17.63 -5.53 3.06
C GLY A 342 16.44 -6.42 3.44
N ALA A 343 15.27 -5.84 3.73
CA ALA A 343 14.08 -6.64 4.02
C ALA A 343 13.52 -7.32 2.77
N GLY A 344 12.79 -8.42 2.96
CA GLY A 344 11.95 -8.99 1.89
C GLY A 344 10.88 -8.00 1.44
N GLY A 345 10.56 -8.01 0.16
CA GLY A 345 9.54 -7.18 -0.48
C GLY A 345 8.13 -7.74 -0.33
N ALA A 346 7.27 -7.48 -1.33
CA ALA A 346 5.87 -7.91 -1.30
C ALA A 346 5.47 -8.67 -2.57
N ILE A 347 4.71 -9.76 -2.42
CA ILE A 347 4.19 -10.54 -3.55
C ILE A 347 2.69 -10.76 -3.37
N SER A 348 1.89 -10.30 -4.34
CA SER A 348 0.46 -10.61 -4.47
C SER A 348 0.20 -11.33 -5.78
N ILE A 349 -0.19 -12.61 -5.71
CA ILE A 349 -0.59 -13.42 -6.87
C ILE A 349 -2.03 -13.87 -6.67
N ARG A 350 -2.91 -13.56 -7.63
CA ARG A 350 -4.33 -13.89 -7.55
C ARG A 350 -4.75 -14.64 -8.82
N THR A 351 -5.28 -15.85 -8.66
CA THR A 351 -5.77 -16.68 -9.76
C THR A 351 -7.23 -17.02 -9.62
N VAL A 352 -7.90 -17.28 -10.74
CA VAL A 352 -9.27 -17.81 -10.73
C VAL A 352 -9.21 -19.30 -10.37
N GLU A 353 -8.32 -20.04 -11.04
CA GLU A 353 -8.17 -21.49 -10.94
C GLU A 353 -6.90 -21.86 -10.14
N GLU A 354 -6.22 -22.95 -10.54
CA GLU A 354 -5.08 -23.50 -9.81
C GLU A 354 -3.82 -22.60 -9.82
N MET A 355 -3.26 -22.47 -8.61
CA MET A 355 -2.00 -21.93 -8.09
C MET A 355 -0.78 -22.88 -8.06
N GLU A 356 -0.19 -23.33 -9.17
CA GLU A 356 0.95 -24.28 -9.13
C GLU A 356 2.29 -23.59 -9.44
N CYS A 357 3.22 -23.62 -8.48
CA CYS A 357 4.58 -23.11 -8.65
C CYS A 357 5.59 -23.79 -7.72
N GLY A 358 6.88 -23.64 -8.01
CA GLY A 358 7.94 -24.19 -7.16
C GLY A 358 8.03 -23.47 -5.81
N ALA A 359 8.14 -22.14 -5.82
CA ALA A 359 8.22 -21.34 -4.61
C ALA A 359 7.78 -19.88 -4.81
N VAL A 360 7.23 -19.30 -3.74
CA VAL A 360 6.99 -17.87 -3.56
C VAL A 360 7.79 -17.39 -2.35
N GLU A 361 8.79 -16.55 -2.58
CA GLU A 361 9.81 -16.21 -1.58
C GLU A 361 9.90 -14.69 -1.40
N ALA A 362 9.58 -14.18 -0.21
CA ALA A 362 9.81 -12.78 0.18
C ALA A 362 10.70 -12.79 1.43
N ARG A 363 11.95 -13.23 1.28
CA ARG A 363 12.88 -13.40 2.42
C ARG A 363 13.67 -12.13 2.69
N GLY A 364 14.08 -11.92 3.93
CA GLY A 364 15.10 -10.93 4.26
C GLY A 364 16.48 -11.34 3.75
N GLY A 365 17.30 -10.35 3.36
CA GLY A 365 18.71 -10.54 3.09
C GLY A 365 19.50 -10.73 4.39
N ALA A 366 20.54 -11.54 4.37
CA ALA A 366 21.41 -11.70 5.53
C ALA A 366 22.18 -10.40 5.82
N GLY A 367 22.60 -10.19 7.06
CA GLY A 367 23.56 -9.14 7.39
C GLY A 367 24.95 -9.49 6.84
N GLY A 368 25.78 -8.46 6.60
CA GLY A 368 27.15 -8.69 6.16
C GLY A 368 27.99 -9.31 7.26
N ASP A 369 28.81 -10.29 6.91
CA ASP A 369 29.81 -10.85 7.82
C ASP A 369 30.98 -9.88 7.99
N ASN A 370 31.67 -9.94 9.12
CA ASN A 370 32.99 -9.34 9.28
C ASN A 370 34.03 -10.47 9.24
N SER A 371 35.00 -10.38 8.34
CA SER A 371 36.00 -11.42 8.11
C SER A 371 37.37 -11.14 8.71
N GLU A 372 37.47 -10.18 9.63
CA GLU A 372 38.68 -9.98 10.43
C GLU A 372 38.85 -11.14 11.43
N PHE A 373 40.09 -11.58 11.63
CA PHE A 373 40.44 -12.76 12.44
C PHE A 373 41.08 -12.39 13.78
N VAL A 374 41.48 -11.13 13.97
CA VAL A 374 42.21 -10.68 15.17
C VAL A 374 41.28 -10.07 16.22
N PHE A 375 40.31 -9.26 15.82
CA PHE A 375 39.43 -8.54 16.74
C PHE A 375 37.95 -8.88 16.51
N PRO A 376 37.13 -9.00 17.57
CA PRO A 376 35.70 -9.14 17.42
C PRO A 376 35.09 -7.81 16.92
N LEU A 377 34.70 -7.77 15.65
CA LEU A 377 34.17 -6.60 14.98
C LEU A 377 32.75 -6.84 14.49
N ALA A 378 32.07 -5.76 14.11
CA ALA A 378 30.62 -5.77 14.07
C ALA A 378 30.04 -6.30 12.75
N PRO A 379 29.34 -7.45 12.76
CA PRO A 379 28.56 -7.89 11.62
C PRO A 379 27.27 -7.08 11.48
N GLY A 380 26.64 -7.16 10.31
CA GLY A 380 25.37 -6.51 10.04
C GLY A 380 24.17 -7.28 10.60
N GLY A 381 23.08 -6.57 10.86
CA GLY A 381 21.79 -7.17 11.18
C GLY A 381 21.10 -7.75 9.94
N GLY A 382 20.42 -8.89 10.08
CA GLY A 382 19.62 -9.49 9.01
C GLY A 382 18.34 -8.71 8.72
N GLY A 383 17.93 -8.60 7.46
CA GLY A 383 16.68 -7.96 7.06
C GLY A 383 15.45 -8.78 7.47
N ALA A 384 14.32 -8.12 7.69
CA ALA A 384 13.07 -8.80 8.03
C ALA A 384 12.49 -9.60 6.85
N GLY A 385 11.65 -10.58 7.15
CA GLY A 385 10.80 -11.23 6.16
C GLY A 385 9.77 -10.27 5.55
N GLY A 386 9.39 -10.53 4.31
CA GLY A 386 8.45 -9.74 3.53
C GLY A 386 7.00 -10.17 3.66
N VAL A 387 6.18 -9.79 2.67
CA VAL A 387 4.74 -10.05 2.64
C VAL A 387 4.36 -10.89 1.43
N VAL A 388 3.64 -11.98 1.63
CA VAL A 388 3.10 -12.84 0.56
C VAL A 388 1.59 -12.95 0.70
N PHE A 389 0.86 -12.66 -0.38
CA PHE A 389 -0.58 -12.89 -0.51
C PHE A 389 -0.86 -13.74 -1.74
N LEU A 390 -1.45 -14.91 -1.54
CA LEU A 390 -1.86 -15.81 -2.61
C LEU A 390 -3.37 -16.04 -2.54
N GLN A 391 -4.06 -15.87 -3.66
CA GLN A 391 -5.48 -16.19 -3.81
C GLN A 391 -5.67 -17.09 -5.03
N GLY A 392 -6.49 -18.13 -4.92
CA GLY A 392 -6.75 -19.09 -5.99
C GLY A 392 -7.69 -20.20 -5.54
N GLU A 393 -8.30 -20.94 -6.47
CA GLU A 393 -9.18 -22.08 -6.11
C GLU A 393 -8.41 -23.16 -5.36
N SER A 394 -7.25 -23.54 -5.88
CA SER A 394 -6.29 -24.45 -5.26
C SER A 394 -4.90 -23.84 -5.35
N ILE A 395 -4.07 -23.96 -4.31
CA ILE A 395 -2.73 -23.36 -4.26
C ILE A 395 -1.76 -24.41 -3.74
N THR A 396 -0.74 -24.76 -4.54
CA THR A 396 0.29 -25.77 -4.23
C THR A 396 1.70 -25.20 -4.18
N CYS A 397 1.83 -23.88 -4.34
CA CYS A 397 3.08 -23.15 -4.17
C CYS A 397 3.67 -23.30 -2.75
N SER A 398 4.97 -23.65 -2.66
CA SER A 398 5.70 -23.45 -1.42
C SER A 398 5.87 -21.96 -1.14
N ARG A 399 5.95 -21.57 0.13
CA ARG A 399 6.02 -20.16 0.55
C ARG A 399 7.07 -19.96 1.63
N SER A 400 7.82 -18.87 1.51
CA SER A 400 8.82 -18.50 2.49
C SER A 400 8.87 -16.99 2.71
N VAL A 401 8.77 -16.60 3.97
CA VAL A 401 8.85 -15.21 4.45
C VAL A 401 9.85 -15.10 5.60
N LEU A 402 10.91 -15.92 5.55
CA LEU A 402 11.96 -15.94 6.56
C LEU A 402 12.69 -14.60 6.61
N ALA A 403 13.14 -14.20 7.79
CA ALA A 403 14.12 -13.13 7.92
C ALA A 403 15.49 -13.58 7.38
N GLY A 404 16.37 -12.63 7.13
CA GLY A 404 17.78 -12.88 6.90
C GLY A 404 18.49 -13.18 8.22
N ALA A 405 19.52 -14.02 8.17
CA ALA A 405 20.37 -14.27 9.32
C ALA A 405 21.21 -13.02 9.67
N PRO A 406 21.56 -12.81 10.96
CA PRO A 406 22.62 -11.88 11.32
C PRO A 406 23.93 -12.31 10.67
N GLY A 407 24.77 -11.32 10.35
CA GLY A 407 26.15 -11.59 9.97
C GLY A 407 26.95 -12.20 11.12
N ARG A 408 28.10 -12.77 10.79
CA ARG A 408 29.02 -13.42 11.72
C ARG A 408 30.42 -12.83 11.68
N MET A 409 31.12 -12.97 12.80
CA MET A 409 32.55 -12.68 12.91
C MET A 409 33.37 -13.90 12.48
N ALA A 410 34.49 -13.69 11.81
CA ALA A 410 35.42 -14.76 11.49
C ALA A 410 36.24 -15.25 12.71
N THR A 411 36.35 -14.44 13.77
CA THR A 411 37.08 -14.78 15.00
C THR A 411 36.53 -16.00 15.73
N ASP A 412 35.22 -16.08 15.92
CA ASP A 412 34.56 -17.15 16.68
C ASP A 412 33.22 -17.65 16.08
N GLY A 413 32.78 -17.07 14.95
CA GLY A 413 31.50 -17.38 14.32
C GLY A 413 30.27 -16.78 15.00
N GLY A 414 30.44 -15.99 16.07
CA GLY A 414 29.41 -15.25 16.78
C GLY A 414 28.90 -14.04 16.01
N THR A 415 27.82 -13.41 16.49
CA THR A 415 27.16 -12.28 15.79
C THR A 415 27.54 -10.91 16.35
N HIS A 416 28.35 -10.86 17.41
CA HIS A 416 28.67 -9.62 18.13
C HIS A 416 27.44 -8.80 18.57
N GLY A 417 26.34 -9.47 18.87
CA GLY A 417 25.07 -8.82 19.21
C GLY A 417 24.21 -8.42 18.01
N ALA A 418 24.63 -8.72 16.78
CA ALA A 418 23.78 -8.59 15.61
C ALA A 418 22.63 -9.61 15.67
N GLY A 419 21.44 -9.16 15.27
CA GLY A 419 20.22 -9.95 15.20
C GLY A 419 19.67 -10.09 13.77
N PRO A 420 18.53 -10.76 13.57
CA PRO A 420 17.63 -11.27 14.61
C PRO A 420 18.12 -12.59 15.25
N ASP A 421 17.62 -12.91 16.43
CA ASP A 421 17.96 -14.16 17.15
C ASP A 421 17.39 -15.42 16.47
N SER A 422 16.29 -15.28 15.73
CA SER A 422 15.66 -16.33 14.92
C SER A 422 15.18 -15.76 13.60
N VAL A 423 15.35 -16.56 12.54
CA VAL A 423 14.95 -16.20 11.17
C VAL A 423 13.58 -16.73 10.78
N ASP A 424 13.08 -17.72 11.51
CA ASP A 424 11.88 -18.51 11.22
C ASP A 424 10.78 -18.36 12.29
N ALA A 425 11.04 -17.58 13.33
CA ALA A 425 10.11 -17.26 14.40
C ALA A 425 10.30 -15.83 14.94
N GLY A 426 9.40 -15.41 15.82
CA GLY A 426 9.49 -14.12 16.49
C GLY A 426 9.14 -12.93 15.61
N THR A 427 9.64 -11.76 15.99
CA THR A 427 9.22 -10.47 15.41
C THR A 427 9.81 -10.17 14.04
N ALA A 428 10.86 -10.89 13.61
CA ALA A 428 11.54 -10.66 12.34
C ALA A 428 10.91 -11.43 11.16
N LEU A 429 10.10 -12.46 11.46
CA LEU A 429 9.40 -13.24 10.45
C LEU A 429 8.38 -12.37 9.70
N GLY A 430 8.30 -12.55 8.38
CA GLY A 430 7.30 -11.88 7.56
C GLY A 430 5.92 -12.53 7.64
N THR A 431 5.00 -12.10 6.76
CA THR A 431 3.61 -12.56 6.76
C THR A 431 3.24 -13.24 5.45
N ALA A 432 2.60 -14.41 5.53
CA ALA A 432 2.09 -15.12 4.35
C ALA A 432 0.61 -15.48 4.51
N GLN A 433 -0.26 -14.81 3.75
CA GLN A 433 -1.69 -15.09 3.69
C GLN A 433 -2.02 -15.90 2.44
N VAL A 434 -2.81 -16.96 2.61
CA VAL A 434 -3.31 -17.80 1.53
C VAL A 434 -4.83 -17.85 1.63
N LEU A 435 -5.50 -17.57 0.53
CA LEU A 435 -6.94 -17.61 0.40
C LEU A 435 -7.34 -18.60 -0.69
N SER A 436 -7.81 -19.78 -0.28
CA SER A 436 -8.28 -20.85 -1.17
C SER A 436 -9.70 -20.60 -1.68
N THR A 437 -9.87 -19.46 -2.34
CA THR A 437 -11.10 -19.11 -3.07
C THR A 437 -10.72 -18.48 -4.40
N PRO A 438 -11.42 -18.79 -5.50
CA PRO A 438 -11.19 -18.15 -6.79
C PRO A 438 -11.15 -16.63 -6.69
N PHE A 439 -10.18 -16.01 -7.37
CA PHE A 439 -10.25 -14.59 -7.67
C PHE A 439 -11.51 -14.31 -8.51
N SER A 440 -12.32 -13.36 -8.07
CA SER A 440 -13.52 -12.94 -8.78
C SER A 440 -13.89 -11.52 -8.39
N HIS A 441 -14.55 -10.80 -9.29
CA HIS A 441 -15.19 -9.54 -8.92
C HIS A 441 -16.44 -9.83 -8.07
N PRO A 442 -16.72 -8.99 -7.05
CA PRO A 442 -18.00 -9.05 -6.40
C PRO A 442 -19.12 -8.71 -7.40
N ALA A 443 -20.32 -9.25 -7.17
CA ALA A 443 -21.48 -8.88 -7.96
C ALA A 443 -21.91 -7.44 -7.65
N SER A 444 -22.43 -6.74 -8.67
CA SER A 444 -22.93 -5.38 -8.49
C SER A 444 -24.06 -5.33 -7.46
N PRO A 445 -24.03 -4.37 -6.52
CA PRO A 445 -25.12 -4.17 -5.58
C PRO A 445 -26.37 -3.63 -6.29
N VAL A 446 -27.52 -3.78 -5.63
CA VAL A 446 -28.79 -3.21 -6.06
C VAL A 446 -29.19 -2.09 -5.10
N LEU A 447 -29.39 -0.89 -5.62
CA LEU A 447 -29.96 0.22 -4.86
C LEU A 447 -31.49 0.04 -4.77
N THR A 448 -32.03 0.21 -3.56
CA THR A 448 -33.47 0.11 -3.28
C THR A 448 -34.08 1.45 -2.88
N LEU A 449 -33.28 2.37 -2.32
CA LEU A 449 -33.66 3.75 -2.10
C LEU A 449 -32.56 4.71 -2.58
N PRO A 450 -32.93 5.86 -3.18
CA PRO A 450 -34.29 6.25 -3.57
C PRO A 450 -34.85 5.32 -4.67
N VAL A 451 -36.16 5.35 -4.89
CA VAL A 451 -36.77 4.60 -6.01
C VAL A 451 -36.44 5.32 -7.31
N ASP A 452 -36.10 4.58 -8.36
CA ASP A 452 -35.82 5.17 -9.67
C ASP A 452 -37.01 5.99 -10.19
N GLY A 453 -36.74 7.20 -10.65
CA GLY A 453 -37.72 8.20 -11.07
C GLY A 453 -38.45 8.95 -9.94
N SER A 454 -38.08 8.73 -8.66
CA SER A 454 -38.75 9.40 -7.53
C SER A 454 -38.39 10.88 -7.39
N THR A 455 -39.24 11.62 -6.67
CA THR A 455 -38.96 12.99 -6.23
C THR A 455 -38.62 12.96 -4.73
N VAL A 456 -37.49 13.57 -4.37
CA VAL A 456 -37.01 13.68 -2.98
C VAL A 456 -37.24 15.12 -2.52
N VAL A 457 -37.98 15.29 -1.43
CA VAL A 457 -38.34 16.59 -0.83
C VAL A 457 -37.81 16.63 0.59
N GLY A 458 -37.03 17.65 0.95
CA GLY A 458 -36.47 17.76 2.31
C GLY A 458 -34.94 17.86 2.34
N PRO A 459 -34.37 18.21 3.50
CA PRO A 459 -32.94 18.10 3.70
C PRO A 459 -32.55 16.61 3.73
N GLY A 460 -31.56 16.25 2.93
CA GLY A 460 -30.90 14.95 2.95
C GLY A 460 -31.45 13.89 2.01
N LEU A 461 -30.78 12.74 2.01
CA LEU A 461 -31.10 11.59 1.17
C LEU A 461 -30.81 10.30 1.91
N ARG A 462 -31.83 9.44 2.05
CA ARG A 462 -31.63 8.05 2.49
C ARG A 462 -31.25 7.19 1.29
N ILE A 463 -30.07 6.59 1.34
CA ILE A 463 -29.61 5.59 0.37
C ILE A 463 -29.69 4.22 1.03
N GLU A 464 -30.34 3.27 0.37
CA GLU A 464 -30.40 1.87 0.82
C GLU A 464 -30.13 0.93 -0.34
N GLY A 465 -29.58 -0.23 -0.03
CA GLY A 465 -29.42 -1.27 -1.02
C GLY A 465 -28.96 -2.60 -0.46
N GLN A 466 -28.71 -3.51 -1.39
CA GLN A 466 -28.38 -4.90 -1.14
C GLN A 466 -27.18 -5.30 -1.99
N ALA A 467 -26.07 -5.61 -1.36
CA ALA A 467 -24.95 -6.36 -1.94
C ALA A 467 -25.14 -7.86 -1.70
N ARG A 468 -24.26 -8.69 -2.27
CA ARG A 468 -24.21 -10.11 -1.92
C ARG A 468 -23.78 -10.27 -0.45
N ALA A 469 -24.37 -11.23 0.26
CA ALA A 469 -23.95 -11.58 1.62
C ALA A 469 -22.43 -11.86 1.69
N GLY A 470 -21.78 -11.34 2.72
CA GLY A 470 -20.33 -11.46 2.93
C GLY A 470 -19.45 -10.48 2.12
N VAL A 471 -20.02 -9.65 1.25
CA VAL A 471 -19.34 -8.42 0.81
C VAL A 471 -19.13 -7.54 2.05
N PRO A 472 -17.93 -6.94 2.26
CA PRO A 472 -17.67 -6.10 3.42
C PRO A 472 -18.02 -4.62 3.21
N ARG A 473 -17.93 -4.11 1.97
CA ARG A 473 -18.08 -2.68 1.68
C ARG A 473 -18.80 -2.41 0.37
N VAL A 474 -19.47 -1.26 0.30
CA VAL A 474 -20.07 -0.69 -0.90
C VAL A 474 -19.67 0.77 -1.04
N LEU A 475 -19.14 1.14 -2.19
CA LEU A 475 -18.87 2.53 -2.58
C LEU A 475 -20.13 3.11 -3.22
N LEU A 476 -20.53 4.29 -2.76
CA LEU A 476 -21.67 5.05 -3.28
C LEU A 476 -21.16 6.21 -4.13
N PHE A 477 -21.78 6.40 -5.29
CA PHE A 477 -21.45 7.48 -6.21
C PHE A 477 -22.68 8.34 -6.46
N PHE A 478 -22.50 9.66 -6.31
CA PHE A 478 -23.52 10.68 -6.55
C PHE A 478 -23.05 11.57 -7.71
N ASP A 479 -23.83 11.62 -8.78
CA ASP A 479 -23.50 12.34 -10.03
C ASP A 479 -22.11 11.99 -10.59
N GLY A 480 -21.68 10.75 -10.39
CA GLY A 480 -20.38 10.23 -10.87
C GLY A 480 -19.20 10.45 -9.91
N VAL A 481 -19.39 11.20 -8.81
CA VAL A 481 -18.37 11.45 -7.79
C VAL A 481 -18.54 10.46 -6.64
N LEU A 482 -17.43 9.94 -6.10
CA LEU A 482 -17.46 9.10 -4.90
C LEU A 482 -18.03 9.90 -3.74
N LEU A 483 -19.17 9.46 -3.22
CA LEU A 483 -19.86 10.06 -2.08
C LEU A 483 -19.35 9.49 -0.77
N SER A 484 -19.31 8.16 -0.64
CA SER A 484 -18.90 7.48 0.59
C SER A 484 -18.57 5.99 0.34
N SER A 485 -17.83 5.39 1.27
CA SER A 485 -17.68 3.94 1.40
C SER A 485 -18.41 3.47 2.65
N VAL A 486 -19.29 2.50 2.49
CA VAL A 486 -20.25 2.07 3.51
C VAL A 486 -20.03 0.58 3.81
N ASP A 487 -19.89 0.25 5.09
CA ASP A 487 -19.82 -1.15 5.52
C ASP A 487 -21.19 -1.83 5.34
N THR A 488 -21.17 -3.07 4.85
CA THR A 488 -22.37 -3.90 4.67
C THR A 488 -22.60 -4.80 5.88
N GLY A 489 -23.88 -5.02 6.22
CA GLY A 489 -24.27 -6.07 7.15
C GLY A 489 -23.87 -7.46 6.65
N ALA A 490 -23.87 -8.46 7.54
CA ALA A 490 -23.53 -9.84 7.18
C ALA A 490 -24.43 -10.42 6.06
N ASP A 491 -25.67 -9.94 5.98
CA ASP A 491 -26.64 -10.27 4.93
C ASP A 491 -26.43 -9.47 3.62
N GLY A 492 -25.49 -8.53 3.60
CA GLY A 492 -25.18 -7.66 2.46
C GLY A 492 -26.00 -6.37 2.40
N ARG A 493 -26.90 -6.10 3.36
CA ARG A 493 -27.65 -4.84 3.39
C ARG A 493 -26.77 -3.69 3.80
N PHE A 494 -26.98 -2.53 3.20
CA PHE A 494 -26.30 -1.30 3.58
C PHE A 494 -27.25 -0.13 3.56
N SER A 495 -26.87 0.91 4.30
CA SER A 495 -27.57 2.17 4.23
C SER A 495 -26.68 3.35 4.59
N TYR A 496 -26.98 4.50 3.99
CA TYR A 496 -26.27 5.75 4.19
C TYR A 496 -27.22 6.94 4.17
N ASP A 497 -27.01 7.87 5.08
CA ASP A 497 -27.76 9.13 5.14
C ASP A 497 -26.87 10.27 4.64
N VAL A 498 -27.26 10.89 3.53
CA VAL A 498 -26.72 12.19 3.13
C VAL A 498 -27.38 13.24 4.01
N LEU A 499 -26.56 14.03 4.71
CA LEU A 499 -27.03 15.12 5.56
C LEU A 499 -26.93 16.46 4.80
N GLY A 500 -27.92 17.33 4.96
CA GLY A 500 -27.98 18.64 4.31
C GLY A 500 -28.78 18.65 3.01
N ASP A 501 -29.05 19.86 2.50
CA ASP A 501 -29.87 20.03 1.30
C ASP A 501 -29.17 19.48 0.06
N LEU A 502 -29.93 18.78 -0.78
CA LEU A 502 -29.50 18.37 -2.11
C LEU A 502 -29.70 19.53 -3.08
N PRO A 503 -28.78 19.81 -4.02
CA PRO A 503 -29.05 20.75 -5.09
C PRO A 503 -30.37 20.43 -5.80
N PRO A 504 -31.23 21.40 -6.13
CA PRO A 504 -32.45 21.10 -6.88
C PRO A 504 -32.11 20.61 -8.29
N GLY A 505 -32.75 19.54 -8.74
CA GLY A 505 -32.53 19.00 -10.08
C GLY A 505 -32.55 17.48 -10.17
N LEU A 506 -32.20 16.99 -11.36
CA LEU A 506 -32.06 15.57 -11.63
C LEU A 506 -30.67 15.10 -11.18
N HIS A 507 -30.64 14.02 -10.40
CA HIS A 507 -29.43 13.40 -9.89
C HIS A 507 -29.37 11.90 -10.24
N GLU A 508 -28.17 11.37 -10.36
CA GLU A 508 -27.89 9.94 -10.55
C GLU A 508 -27.16 9.35 -9.32
N LEU A 509 -27.65 8.22 -8.82
CA LEU A 509 -26.98 7.38 -7.84
C LEU A 509 -26.53 6.05 -8.42
N ARG A 510 -25.34 5.62 -8.01
CA ARG A 510 -24.82 4.27 -8.27
C ARG A 510 -24.08 3.72 -7.07
N ALA A 511 -23.93 2.40 -7.06
CA ALA A 511 -23.17 1.69 -6.05
C ALA A 511 -22.21 0.67 -6.69
N SER A 512 -21.07 0.42 -6.05
CA SER A 512 -20.13 -0.64 -6.42
C SER A 512 -19.73 -1.41 -5.16
N ALA A 513 -19.81 -2.73 -5.19
CA ALA A 513 -19.36 -3.57 -4.09
C ALA A 513 -17.84 -3.69 -4.12
N GLU A 514 -17.18 -3.66 -2.97
CA GLU A 514 -15.75 -3.90 -2.82
C GLU A 514 -15.52 -5.15 -1.99
N SER A 515 -14.64 -6.04 -2.45
CA SER A 515 -14.14 -7.16 -1.68
C SER A 515 -12.69 -7.45 -2.03
N LEU A 516 -11.83 -7.49 -1.00
CA LEU A 516 -10.39 -7.76 -1.16
C LEU A 516 -9.72 -6.82 -2.17
N GLY A 517 -10.00 -5.51 -2.07
CA GLY A 517 -9.45 -4.47 -2.95
C GLY A 517 -9.88 -4.57 -4.42
N VAL A 518 -10.93 -5.33 -4.73
CA VAL A 518 -11.50 -5.50 -6.07
C VAL A 518 -12.96 -5.07 -6.03
N HIS A 519 -13.42 -4.46 -7.12
CA HIS A 519 -14.72 -3.83 -7.17
C HIS A 519 -15.65 -4.46 -8.21
N SER A 520 -16.95 -4.38 -7.97
CA SER A 520 -17.94 -4.77 -8.97
C SER A 520 -18.04 -3.70 -10.05
N PRO A 521 -18.55 -4.04 -11.25
CA PRO A 521 -19.13 -3.03 -12.13
C PRO A 521 -20.14 -2.16 -11.38
N PRO A 522 -20.35 -0.89 -11.77
CA PRO A 522 -21.37 -0.05 -11.16
C PRO A 522 -22.75 -0.69 -11.24
N SER A 523 -23.58 -0.46 -10.23
CA SER A 523 -24.99 -0.84 -10.24
C SER A 523 -25.74 -0.20 -11.42
N ALA A 524 -26.95 -0.69 -11.67
CA ALA A 524 -27.92 0.07 -12.44
C ALA A 524 -28.06 1.48 -11.84
N PRO A 525 -28.14 2.55 -12.67
CA PRO A 525 -28.36 3.89 -12.18
C PRO A 525 -29.74 3.99 -11.53
N VAL A 526 -29.81 4.76 -10.46
CA VAL A 526 -31.06 5.26 -9.88
C VAL A 526 -31.10 6.76 -10.12
N SER A 527 -32.03 7.22 -10.95
CA SER A 527 -32.26 8.64 -11.20
C SER A 527 -33.35 9.16 -10.27
N PHE A 528 -33.19 10.34 -9.69
CA PHE A 528 -34.24 10.97 -8.88
C PHE A 528 -34.18 12.48 -9.00
N THR A 529 -35.29 13.15 -8.72
CA THR A 529 -35.37 14.63 -8.75
C THR A 529 -35.39 15.17 -7.33
N ALA A 530 -34.38 15.94 -6.94
CA ALA A 530 -34.39 16.72 -5.70
C ALA A 530 -35.15 18.02 -5.92
N VAL A 531 -36.05 18.36 -5.00
CA VAL A 531 -36.78 19.64 -5.00
C VAL A 531 -36.67 20.30 -3.63
N ASP A 532 -36.61 21.63 -3.63
CA ASP A 532 -36.61 22.41 -2.41
C ASP A 532 -37.85 22.10 -1.56
N GLN A 533 -37.69 22.13 -0.24
CA GLN A 533 -38.84 22.24 0.66
C GLN A 533 -39.58 23.53 0.31
N VAL A 534 -40.76 23.40 -0.28
CA VAL A 534 -41.68 24.52 -0.37
C VAL A 534 -42.04 24.88 1.07
N GLY A 535 -41.53 26.02 1.54
CA GLY A 535 -41.91 26.56 2.83
C GLY A 535 -43.42 26.58 2.91
N ASP A 536 -43.98 25.99 3.98
CA ASP A 536 -45.42 25.97 4.22
C ASP A 536 -45.90 27.41 4.03
N GLY A 537 -46.66 27.61 2.96
CA GLY A 537 -47.15 28.92 2.56
C GLY A 537 -48.08 29.36 3.65
N GLY A 538 -47.52 30.07 4.64
CA GLY A 538 -48.24 30.57 5.78
C GLY A 538 -49.49 31.26 5.25
N THR A 539 -50.64 30.62 5.49
CA THR A 539 -51.94 31.25 5.28
C THR A 539 -51.87 32.64 5.89
N PRO A 540 -52.20 33.72 5.16
CA PRO A 540 -52.31 35.03 5.77
C PRO A 540 -53.38 34.91 6.85
N ASP A 541 -52.95 34.97 8.11
CA ASP A 541 -53.86 35.03 9.23
C ASP A 541 -54.72 36.28 9.02
N ALA A 542 -56.02 36.08 8.81
CA ALA A 542 -56.99 37.15 8.71
C ALA A 542 -57.22 37.73 10.11
N GLY A 543 -56.19 38.42 10.63
CA GLY A 543 -56.21 39.16 11.87
C GLY A 543 -56.77 40.56 11.64
N THR A 544 -57.93 40.80 12.23
CA THR A 544 -58.66 42.06 12.26
C THR A 544 -57.84 43.26 12.77
N THR A 545 -58.09 44.40 12.13
CA THR A 545 -57.75 45.79 12.46
C THR A 545 -57.47 46.13 13.94
N ALA A 546 -56.32 46.76 14.19
CA ALA A 546 -56.17 47.84 15.18
C ALA A 546 -54.91 48.71 14.87
N ASP A 547 -55.18 49.93 14.43
CA ASP A 547 -54.49 51.22 14.62
C ASP A 547 -52.97 51.32 14.91
N GLY A 548 -52.29 52.05 14.01
CA GLY A 548 -51.62 53.32 14.35
C GLY A 548 -50.14 53.30 14.78
N GLY A 549 -49.23 53.72 13.88
CA GLY A 549 -47.87 54.15 14.25
C GLY A 549 -46.89 54.31 13.09
N THR A 550 -46.50 55.54 12.79
CA THR A 550 -45.71 56.05 11.65
C THR A 550 -44.17 55.84 11.71
N LEU A 551 -43.60 55.58 10.51
CA LEU A 551 -42.32 56.05 9.89
C LEU A 551 -40.95 55.77 10.57
N ASP A 552 -40.02 55.05 9.88
CA ASP A 552 -38.96 55.65 9.02
C ASP A 552 -38.04 54.59 8.33
N ALA A 553 -37.22 55.07 7.39
CA ALA A 553 -36.74 54.41 6.16
C ALA A 553 -35.37 53.67 6.17
N GLY A 554 -35.17 52.85 5.13
CA GLY A 554 -33.87 52.51 4.49
C GLY A 554 -33.19 51.22 4.99
N THR A 555 -32.55 50.35 4.20
CA THR A 555 -32.13 50.32 2.79
C THR A 555 -31.82 48.88 2.38
N SER A 556 -31.99 48.58 1.10
CA SER A 556 -31.62 47.36 0.37
C SER A 556 -30.14 46.95 0.46
N GLY A 557 -29.88 45.65 0.51
CA GLY A 557 -28.56 45.05 0.25
C GLY A 557 -28.71 43.58 -0.17
N GLU A 558 -28.62 43.33 -1.48
CA GLU A 558 -28.51 42.01 -2.08
C GLU A 558 -27.19 41.34 -1.67
N GLY A 559 -27.24 40.05 -1.35
CA GLY A 559 -26.05 39.22 -1.08
C GLY A 559 -26.35 37.78 -1.49
N SER A 560 -25.87 37.41 -2.68
CA SER A 560 -25.97 36.08 -3.28
C SER A 560 -25.33 35.00 -2.41
N GLY A 561 -26.10 33.96 -2.08
CA GLY A 561 -25.61 32.76 -1.43
C GLY A 561 -24.81 31.89 -2.39
N GLY A 562 -23.52 31.74 -2.12
CA GLY A 562 -22.71 30.61 -2.58
C GLY A 562 -22.64 29.59 -1.44
N GLY A 563 -23.48 28.56 -1.48
CA GLY A 563 -23.42 27.44 -0.55
C GLY A 563 -22.26 26.52 -0.89
N GLN A 564 -21.27 26.45 -0.01
CA GLN A 564 -20.13 25.54 -0.07
C GLN A 564 -20.56 24.14 0.39
N LEU A 565 -20.11 23.10 -0.34
CA LEU A 565 -20.31 21.69 0.01
C LEU A 565 -19.73 21.37 1.40
N PRO A 566 -20.31 20.45 2.19
CA PRO A 566 -19.78 20.11 3.50
C PRO A 566 -18.50 19.26 3.39
N ASP A 567 -17.58 19.49 4.32
CA ASP A 567 -16.27 18.85 4.42
C ASP A 567 -16.33 17.31 4.49
N VAL A 568 -15.34 16.69 3.85
CA VAL A 568 -15.04 15.26 3.88
C VAL A 568 -14.69 14.84 5.31
N LEU A 569 -15.53 14.02 5.94
CA LEU A 569 -15.22 13.40 7.23
C LEU A 569 -14.30 12.19 7.04
N GLU A 570 -13.15 12.21 7.70
CA GLU A 570 -12.18 11.11 7.80
C GLU A 570 -12.82 9.83 8.39
N PRO A 571 -12.47 8.62 7.91
CA PRO A 571 -13.03 7.39 8.43
C PRO A 571 -12.51 7.07 9.84
N LEU A 572 -13.45 6.74 10.74
CA LEU A 572 -13.21 6.28 12.10
C LEU A 572 -12.48 4.91 12.08
N VAL A 573 -11.24 4.89 12.57
CA VAL A 573 -10.45 3.66 12.72
C VAL A 573 -11.00 2.83 13.88
N LEU A 574 -11.63 1.69 13.58
CA LEU A 574 -11.97 0.70 14.59
C LEU A 574 -10.73 -0.17 14.86
N ALA A 575 -10.15 -0.04 16.05
CA ALA A 575 -9.07 -0.89 16.52
C ALA A 575 -9.54 -2.33 16.68
N VAL A 576 -9.10 -3.22 15.78
CA VAL A 576 -9.23 -4.67 15.97
C VAL A 576 -8.16 -5.09 16.97
N GLY A 577 -8.58 -5.33 18.22
CA GLY A 577 -7.70 -5.84 19.26
C GLY A 577 -7.21 -7.25 18.92
N CYS A 578 -5.89 -7.41 18.77
CA CYS A 578 -5.25 -8.72 18.76
C CYS A 578 -5.40 -9.38 20.14
N GLY A 579 -6.26 -10.39 20.24
CA GLY A 579 -6.26 -11.33 21.35
C GLY A 579 -5.32 -12.50 21.05
N CYS A 580 -4.08 -12.44 21.55
CA CYS A 580 -3.23 -13.62 21.64
C CYS A 580 -3.72 -14.52 22.77
N GLY A 581 -3.89 -15.82 22.48
CA GLY A 581 -4.15 -16.85 23.48
C GLY A 581 -3.82 -18.22 22.91
N SER A 582 -2.61 -18.70 23.17
CA SER A 582 -2.14 -20.05 22.89
C SER A 582 -2.53 -21.01 24.01
N ALA A 583 -3.10 -22.18 23.68
CA ALA A 583 -2.82 -23.49 24.31
C ALA A 583 -3.60 -24.64 23.63
N PRO A 584 -3.11 -25.90 23.66
CA PRO A 584 -3.39 -26.92 22.65
C PRO A 584 -4.43 -27.99 23.08
N GLY A 585 -5.04 -28.62 22.07
CA GLY A 585 -5.41 -30.05 21.99
C GLY A 585 -6.39 -30.66 23.02
N ALA A 586 -7.60 -31.00 22.57
CA ALA A 586 -8.19 -32.36 22.61
C ALA A 586 -9.74 -32.33 22.58
N GLY A 587 -10.33 -33.25 21.79
CA GLY A 587 -11.52 -33.99 22.19
C GLY A 587 -12.91 -33.45 21.82
N LEU A 588 -13.59 -34.19 20.93
CA LEU A 588 -15.03 -34.21 20.71
C LEU A 588 -15.84 -34.40 22.02
N TRP A 589 -17.04 -33.81 22.11
CA TRP A 589 -18.35 -34.48 22.33
C TRP A 589 -19.46 -33.45 22.66
N THR A 590 -20.65 -33.75 22.15
CA THR A 590 -21.97 -33.09 22.27
C THR A 590 -22.48 -32.87 23.69
N GLY A 591 -23.34 -31.87 23.93
CA GLY A 591 -24.20 -31.85 25.13
C GLY A 591 -24.92 -30.52 25.38
N ALA A 592 -26.23 -30.59 25.58
CA ALA A 592 -27.16 -29.47 25.63
C ALA A 592 -27.30 -28.80 27.03
N LEU A 593 -27.91 -27.60 26.96
CA LEU A 593 -28.88 -27.00 27.91
C LEU A 593 -28.39 -26.25 29.18
N LEU A 594 -29.08 -25.11 29.36
CA LEU A 594 -29.67 -24.51 30.57
C LEU A 594 -29.04 -23.25 31.21
N LEU A 595 -29.91 -22.23 31.20
CA LEU A 595 -29.97 -21.03 32.02
C LEU A 595 -29.58 -21.26 33.51
N ALA A 596 -28.91 -20.26 34.09
CA ALA A 596 -29.40 -19.62 35.32
C ALA A 596 -28.69 -18.27 35.56
N ALA A 597 -29.47 -17.21 35.65
CA ALA A 597 -29.05 -15.92 36.19
C ALA A 597 -28.93 -16.00 37.72
N VAL A 598 -27.84 -15.46 38.29
CA VAL A 598 -27.86 -14.90 39.65
C VAL A 598 -27.00 -13.65 39.68
N ALA A 599 -27.66 -12.53 39.90
CA ALA A 599 -27.04 -11.30 40.35
C ALA A 599 -26.66 -11.42 41.83
N MET A 600 -25.44 -11.03 42.21
CA MET A 600 -25.20 -10.44 43.52
C MET A 600 -24.14 -9.35 43.45
N ARG A 601 -24.53 -8.21 44.02
CA ARG A 601 -23.85 -6.93 44.03
C ARG A 601 -23.16 -6.77 45.40
N ARG A 602 -21.86 -6.46 45.36
CA ARG A 602 -21.04 -5.70 46.33
C ARG A 602 -21.02 -6.14 47.81
N ARG A 603 -19.80 -6.26 48.36
CA ARG A 603 -19.33 -5.36 49.45
C ARG A 603 -17.79 -5.27 49.51
N ARG A 604 -17.35 -4.02 49.69
CA ARG A 604 -15.98 -3.52 49.98
C ARG A 604 -15.43 -4.18 51.26
N GLN A 605 -14.20 -4.72 51.21
CA GLN A 605 -12.93 -4.20 51.78
C GLN A 605 -12.83 -4.21 53.32
N PRO A 606 -11.63 -4.27 53.94
CA PRO A 606 -10.32 -3.72 53.52
C PRO A 606 -9.54 -4.55 52.51
#